data_AF-A0A7H4MIE3-F1
#
_entry.id   AF-A0A7H4MIE3-F1
#
_cell.length_a   1.000
_cell.length_b   1.000
_cell.length_c   1.000
_cell.angle_alpha   90.00
_cell.angle_beta   90.00
_cell.angle_gamma   90.00
#
_symmetry.space_group_name_H-M   'P 1'
#
loop_
_entity.id
_entity.type
_entity.pdbx_description
1 polymer ?
#
loop_
_entity_poly.entity_id
_entity_poly.type
_entity_poly.pdbx_seq_one_letter_code
_entity_poly.pdbx_strand_id
1 'polypeptide(L)'
;MKGKTIGIASGTVYTPFIDKYFKDIADIREYNNSADAILDLQAERIDAVFDDITFANTTLSRPENNNLALSGPLMSGPIWGGSEADGRAPHRSRSQSETG
;
A
#
# COMPACT_ATOMS: atom_id res chain seq x y z
N MET A 1 -4.58 0.82 10.03
CA MET A 1 -3.11 0.75 10.10
C MET A 1 -2.57 0.24 11.43
N LYS A 2 -3.22 0.44 12.60
CA LYS A 2 -2.67 -0.09 13.86
C LYS A 2 -2.42 -1.61 13.79
N GLY A 3 -1.19 -2.04 14.05
CA GLY A 3 -0.79 -3.46 14.02
C GLY A 3 -0.90 -4.11 12.63
N LYS A 4 -0.66 -3.32 11.57
CA LYS A 4 -0.57 -3.78 10.18
C LYS A 4 0.84 -3.59 9.65
N THR A 5 1.24 -4.38 8.66
CA THR A 5 2.52 -4.19 7.98
C THR A 5 2.34 -3.38 6.70
N ILE A 6 3.11 -2.29 6.54
CA ILE A 6 3.12 -1.43 5.35
C ILE A 6 4.44 -1.62 4.61
N GLY A 7 4.37 -2.06 3.35
CA GLY A 7 5.51 -2.14 2.45
C GLY A 7 5.83 -0.81 1.78
N ILE A 8 7.11 -0.51 1.62
CA ILE A 8 7.60 0.67 0.89
C ILE A 8 8.93 0.35 0.18
N ALA A 9 9.16 0.91 -1.00
CA ALA A 9 10.49 0.91 -1.62
C ALA A 9 11.42 1.90 -0.89
N SER A 10 12.56 1.42 -0.40
CA SER A 10 13.51 2.22 0.36
C SER A 10 14.20 3.29 -0.50
N GLY A 11 14.62 4.39 0.12
CA GLY A 11 15.30 5.49 -0.56
C GLY A 11 14.41 6.35 -1.47
N THR A 12 13.08 6.15 -1.44
CA THR A 12 12.12 7.00 -2.15
C THR A 12 11.84 8.30 -1.39
N VAL A 13 11.27 9.30 -2.09
CA VAL A 13 10.78 10.55 -1.47
C VAL A 13 9.66 10.33 -0.43
N TYR A 14 9.11 9.12 -0.39
CA TYR A 14 8.07 8.70 0.55
C TYR A 14 8.62 8.07 1.83
N THR A 15 9.85 7.53 1.82
CA THR A 15 10.44 6.86 2.99
C THR A 15 10.44 7.75 4.25
N PRO A 16 10.90 9.02 4.23
CA PRO A 16 10.90 9.87 5.42
C PRO A 16 9.50 10.22 5.96
N PHE A 17 8.46 10.08 5.13
CA PHE A 17 7.08 10.36 5.53
C PHE A 17 6.45 9.14 6.22
N ILE A 18 6.58 7.95 5.64
CA ILE A 18 6.13 6.70 6.29
C ILE A 18 6.86 6.53 7.62
N ASP A 19 8.16 6.82 7.65
CA ASP A 19 8.97 6.87 8.85
C ASP A 19 8.38 7.77 9.93
N LYS A 20 8.04 9.01 9.58
CA LYS A 20 7.60 10.03 10.52
C LYS A 20 6.18 9.81 11.05
N TYR A 21 5.27 9.27 10.24
CA TYR A 21 3.84 9.24 10.57
C TYR A 21 3.26 7.85 10.82
N PHE A 22 3.97 6.78 10.44
CA PHE A 22 3.43 5.41 10.51
C PHE A 22 4.27 4.44 11.36
N LYS A 23 5.56 4.69 11.65
CA LYS A 23 6.39 3.77 12.46
C LYS A 23 5.86 3.47 13.87
N ASP A 24 5.18 4.42 14.51
CA ASP A 24 4.56 4.22 15.83
C ASP A 24 3.17 3.55 15.78
N ILE A 25 2.66 3.25 14.58
CA ILE A 25 1.30 2.77 14.33
C ILE A 25 1.32 1.41 13.61
N ALA A 26 2.23 1.22 12.66
CA ALA A 26 2.31 0.10 11.74
C ALA A 26 3.76 -0.38 11.61
N ASP A 27 3.94 -1.68 11.39
CA ASP A 27 5.24 -2.25 11.08
C ASP A 27 5.65 -1.81 9.67
N ILE A 28 6.78 -1.12 9.53
CA ILE A 28 7.26 -0.66 8.23
C ILE A 28 8.25 -1.69 7.68
N ARG A 29 7.96 -2.20 6.49
CA ARG A 29 8.83 -3.15 5.79
C ARG A 29 9.38 -2.51 4.53
N GLU A 30 10.69 -2.31 4.52
CA GLU A 30 11.41 -1.76 3.39
C GLU A 30 11.78 -2.84 2.37
N TYR A 31 11.68 -2.49 1.09
CA TYR A 31 11.98 -3.33 -0.07
C TYR A 31 12.95 -2.63 -1.02
N ASN A 32 13.72 -3.40 -1.80
CA ASN A 32 14.63 -2.86 -2.81
C ASN A 32 13.88 -2.18 -3.98
N ASN A 33 12.64 -2.60 -4.25
CA ASN A 33 11.77 -2.03 -5.26
C ASN A 33 10.29 -2.31 -4.91
N SER A 34 9.38 -1.57 -5.53
CA SER A 34 7.94 -1.68 -5.27
C SER A 34 7.30 -2.96 -5.78
N ALA A 35 7.87 -3.64 -6.78
CA ALA A 35 7.31 -4.88 -7.30
C ALA A 35 7.46 -6.04 -6.30
N ASP A 36 8.58 -6.12 -5.58
CA ASP A 36 8.78 -7.08 -4.49
C ASP A 36 7.74 -6.87 -3.36
N ALA A 37 7.39 -5.61 -3.08
CA ALA A 37 6.35 -5.26 -2.12
C ALA A 37 4.94 -5.70 -2.61
N ILE A 38 4.64 -5.56 -3.92
CA ILE A 38 3.38 -6.07 -4.50
C ILE A 38 3.30 -7.60 -4.38
N LEU A 39 4.39 -8.33 -4.64
CA LEU A 39 4.40 -9.80 -4.50
C LEU A 39 4.11 -10.24 -3.06
N ASP A 40 4.68 -9.56 -2.07
CA ASP A 40 4.39 -9.84 -0.66
C ASP A 40 2.99 -9.39 -0.23
N LEU A 41 2.40 -8.37 -0.85
CA LEU A 41 1.00 -7.97 -0.64
C LEU A 41 0.03 -9.01 -1.21
N GLN A 42 0.28 -9.51 -2.43
CA GLN A 42 -0.49 -10.60 -3.04
C GLN A 42 -0.37 -11.91 -2.23
N ALA A 43 0.77 -12.15 -1.60
CA ALA A 43 1.02 -13.30 -0.72
C ALA A 43 0.54 -13.09 0.73
N GLU A 44 -0.21 -12.01 1.01
CA GLU A 44 -0.76 -11.65 2.34
C GLU A 44 0.31 -11.54 3.46
N ARG A 45 1.58 -11.30 3.10
CA ARG A 45 2.70 -11.10 4.05
C ARG A 45 2.80 -9.67 4.58
N ILE A 46 2.17 -8.73 3.87
CA ILE A 46 1.97 -7.34 4.29
C ILE A 46 0.52 -6.95 3.99
N ASP A 47 0.01 -5.94 4.71
CA ASP A 47 -1.39 -5.50 4.58
C ASP A 47 -1.61 -4.42 3.52
N ALA A 48 -0.57 -3.64 3.25
CA ALA A 48 -0.61 -2.48 2.36
C ALA A 48 0.75 -2.22 1.73
N VAL A 49 0.76 -1.51 0.60
CA VAL A 49 1.97 -0.90 0.02
C VAL A 49 1.70 0.58 -0.20
N PHE A 50 2.65 1.42 0.19
CA PHE A 50 2.61 2.86 0.00
C PHE A 50 3.47 3.27 -1.19
N ASP A 51 2.87 3.92 -2.18
CA ASP A 51 3.56 4.34 -3.41
C ASP A 51 2.81 5.47 -4.14
N ASP A 52 3.39 5.96 -5.24
CA ASP A 52 2.75 6.95 -6.12
C ASP A 52 1.57 6.36 -6.93
N ILE A 53 0.63 7.21 -7.38
CA ILE A 53 -0.56 6.72 -8.11
C ILE A 53 -0.25 6.20 -9.51
N THR A 54 0.81 6.68 -10.17
CA THR A 54 1.19 6.23 -11.51
C THR A 54 1.66 4.79 -11.43
N PHE A 55 2.49 4.46 -10.42
CA PHE A 55 2.82 3.08 -10.08
C PHE A 55 1.57 2.28 -9.67
N ALA A 56 0.68 2.84 -8.83
CA ALA A 56 -0.53 2.16 -8.38
C ALA A 56 -1.48 1.80 -9.53
N ASN A 57 -1.82 2.76 -10.39
CA ASN A 57 -2.68 2.59 -11.57
C ASN A 57 -2.04 1.60 -12.56
N THR A 58 -0.72 1.70 -12.79
CA THR A 58 0.01 0.73 -13.63
C THR A 58 -0.09 -0.67 -13.05
N THR A 59 0.08 -0.82 -11.73
CA THR A 59 -0.04 -2.11 -11.04
C THR A 59 -1.45 -2.68 -11.14
N LEU A 60 -2.48 -1.90 -10.85
CA LEU A 60 -3.88 -2.33 -10.86
C LEU A 60 -4.45 -2.57 -12.26
N SER A 61 -3.83 -2.01 -13.31
CA SER A 61 -4.20 -2.31 -14.71
C SER A 61 -3.88 -3.75 -15.13
N ARG A 62 -3.06 -4.46 -14.36
CA ARG A 62 -2.59 -5.81 -14.67
C ARG A 62 -3.56 -6.88 -14.17
N PRO A 63 -3.97 -7.86 -15.00
CA PRO A 63 -4.96 -8.88 -14.61
C PRO A 63 -4.60 -9.70 -13.37
N GLU A 64 -3.31 -9.94 -13.12
CA GLU A 64 -2.82 -10.67 -11.93
C GLU A 64 -3.05 -9.93 -10.60
N ASN A 65 -3.35 -8.63 -10.64
CA ASN A 65 -3.58 -7.77 -9.48
C ASN A 65 -5.06 -7.47 -9.22
N ASN A 66 -5.99 -8.24 -9.81
CA ASN A 66 -7.44 -8.03 -9.70
C ASN A 66 -8.02 -8.14 -8.27
N ASN A 67 -7.25 -8.69 -7.32
CA ASN A 67 -7.57 -8.79 -5.89
C ASN A 67 -7.08 -7.57 -5.08
N LEU A 68 -6.26 -6.72 -5.68
CA LEU A 68 -5.75 -5.49 -5.09
C LEU A 68 -6.67 -4.32 -5.44
N ALA A 69 -6.74 -3.33 -4.54
CA ALA A 69 -7.50 -2.10 -4.75
C ALA A 69 -6.76 -0.91 -4.14
N LEU A 70 -7.06 0.29 -4.64
CA LEU A 70 -6.70 1.53 -3.97
C LEU A 70 -7.42 1.62 -2.61
N SER A 71 -6.75 2.17 -1.59
CA SER A 71 -7.35 2.41 -0.28
C SER A 71 -6.71 3.57 0.49
N GLY A 72 -7.57 4.37 1.14
CA GLY A 72 -7.14 5.55 1.89
C GLY A 72 -7.26 6.85 1.09
N PRO A 73 -6.82 7.99 1.67
CA PRO A 73 -6.86 9.28 1.01
C PRO A 73 -5.64 9.49 0.13
N LEU A 74 -5.86 9.98 -1.08
CA LEU A 74 -4.81 10.51 -1.95
C LEU A 74 -4.08 11.67 -1.28
N MET A 75 -2.82 11.48 -0.89
CA MET A 75 -2.03 12.55 -0.27
C MET A 75 -1.14 13.25 -1.30
N SER A 76 -1.24 14.58 -1.37
CA SER A 76 -0.41 15.45 -2.20
C SER A 76 0.33 16.47 -1.35
N GLY A 77 1.43 17.03 -1.87
CA GLY A 77 2.21 18.01 -1.12
C GLY A 77 3.38 18.60 -1.90
N PRO A 78 3.95 19.73 -1.45
CA PRO A 78 5.00 20.44 -2.19
C PRO A 78 6.25 19.60 -2.48
N ILE A 79 6.51 18.58 -1.63
CA ILE A 79 7.63 17.64 -1.73
C ILE A 79 7.38 16.46 -2.69
N TRP A 80 6.14 16.26 -3.13
CA TRP A 80 5.72 15.11 -3.95
C TRP A 80 5.14 15.51 -5.31
N GLY A 81 4.87 16.80 -5.52
CA GLY A 81 4.12 17.28 -6.67
C GLY A 81 2.61 17.29 -6.40
N GLY A 82 1.83 17.62 -7.43
CA GLY A 82 0.37 17.81 -7.31
C GLY A 82 -0.43 16.53 -7.03
N SER A 83 0.26 15.39 -6.91
CA SER A 83 -0.26 14.03 -6.88
C SER A 83 0.91 13.10 -6.50
N GLU A 84 0.77 11.98 -5.79
CA GLU A 84 -0.35 11.37 -5.03
C GLU A 84 0.24 10.29 -4.09
N ALA A 85 -0.54 9.78 -3.12
CA ALA A 85 -0.21 8.54 -2.40
C ALA A 85 -1.47 7.81 -1.93
N ASP A 86 -1.54 6.51 -2.21
CA ASP A 86 -2.65 5.62 -1.83
C ASP A 86 -2.12 4.37 -1.10
N GLY A 87 -2.75 3.99 0.00
CA GLY A 87 -2.35 2.88 0.87
C GLY A 87 -3.18 1.63 0.62
N ARG A 88 -2.94 0.96 -0.51
CA ARG A 88 -3.65 -0.24 -1.01
C ARG A 88 -4.06 -1.22 0.10
N ALA A 89 -5.25 -1.82 -0.02
CA ALA A 89 -5.73 -2.88 0.88
C ALA A 89 -6.41 -4.01 0.10
N PRO A 90 -6.33 -5.28 0.55
CA PRO A 90 -6.97 -6.40 -0.13
C PRO A 90 -8.50 -6.28 -0.07
N HIS A 91 -9.18 -6.57 -1.18
CA HIS A 91 -10.64 -6.52 -1.27
C HIS A 91 -11.29 -7.68 -0.50
N ARG A 92 -11.58 -7.46 0.79
CA ARG A 92 -12.34 -8.42 1.59
C ARG A 92 -13.81 -8.40 1.20
N SER A 93 -14.21 -9.30 0.30
CA SER A 93 -15.60 -9.76 0.21
C SER A 93 -15.96 -10.48 1.52
N ARG A 94 -16.49 -9.72 2.49
CA ARG A 94 -16.93 -10.28 3.77
C ARG A 94 -18.22 -11.06 3.54
N SER A 95 -18.07 -12.31 3.13
CA SER A 95 -19.16 -13.30 3.16
C SER A 95 -19.76 -13.28 4.56
N GLN A 96 -21.01 -12.82 4.67
CA GLN A 96 -21.75 -12.98 5.90
C GLN A 96 -22.24 -14.43 5.94
N SER A 97 -21.60 -15.20 6.81
CA SER A 97 -22.14 -16.45 7.30
C SER A 97 -23.38 -16.16 8.16
N GLU A 98 -24.56 -16.18 7.55
CA GLU A 98 -25.80 -16.39 8.30
C GLU A 98 -26.06 -17.90 8.41
N THR A 99 -25.60 -18.46 9.52
CA THR A 99 -26.13 -19.69 10.11
C THR A 99 -27.47 -19.38 10.78
N GLY A 100 -28.53 -20.10 10.43
CA GLY A 100 -29.86 -19.96 11.05
C GLY A 100 -30.96 -20.60 10.23
#